data_AF-A0A6J8CMH1-F1
#
_entry.id   AF-A0A6J8CMH1-F1
#
_cell.length_a   1.000
_cell.length_b   1.000
_cell.length_c   1.000
_cell.angle_alpha   90.00
_cell.angle_beta   90.00
_cell.angle_gamma   90.00
#
_symmetry.space_group_name_H-M   'P 1'
#
loop_
_entity.id
_entity.type
_entity.pdbx_description
1 polymer ?
#
loop_
_entity_poly.entity_id
_entity_poly.type
_entity_poly.pdbx_seq_one_letter_code
_entity_poly.pdbx_strand_id
1 'polypeptide(L)'
;MLLGVLVGLLTSAGCQAKLSVIGTNLTYNGHQIFLSGANQAWVNYAHDFGHNHYSKGMSTFETTLSDIQSHLGNSVRVWLHIEGESTPQFDNNGYVTGIDNTLISDMRAYLQAAKRHNILIFFSLWNAAVTSKSHYRLNGLMVDTRQLQSYIDHALKPIAYPLKNEKALGGWDMINEPEGEIKPGGSSSEPCFDTTHLSGSREGWAGRLFVNWQAAAIKKVDPGAMVTVGSWNTKTDTDTMGFHNLYSDYCLVKAGGKQSQSFSNFRLNKPMVIGEFNQEHGARMSSEFMFEWAYTKGYSGAWT
;
A
#
# COMPACT_ATOMS: atom_id res chain seq x y z
N MET A 1 -62.80 11.11 2.92
CA MET A 1 -61.40 11.31 3.37
C MET A 1 -60.67 9.98 3.25
N LEU A 2 -59.90 9.79 2.17
CA LEU A 2 -58.98 8.65 2.06
C LEU A 2 -57.69 9.01 2.78
N LEU A 3 -57.35 8.28 3.84
CA LEU A 3 -56.00 8.31 4.42
C LEU A 3 -55.12 7.35 3.60
N GLY A 4 -54.21 7.91 2.81
CA GLY A 4 -53.13 7.15 2.18
C GLY A 4 -52.02 6.88 3.19
N VAL A 5 -51.75 5.61 3.47
CA VAL A 5 -50.59 5.18 4.27
C VAL A 5 -49.37 5.18 3.35
N LEU A 6 -48.47 6.13 3.56
CA LEU A 6 -47.17 6.18 2.90
C LEU A 6 -46.23 5.19 3.61
N VAL A 7 -46.02 4.01 3.01
CA VAL A 7 -44.98 3.07 3.46
C VAL A 7 -43.64 3.59 2.95
N GLY A 8 -42.89 4.26 3.83
CA GLY A 8 -41.51 4.61 3.58
C GLY A 8 -40.64 3.35 3.56
N LEU A 9 -40.18 2.95 2.38
CA LEU A 9 -39.07 2.01 2.26
C LEU A 9 -37.81 2.69 2.82
N LEU A 10 -37.47 2.37 4.08
CA LEU A 10 -36.12 2.55 4.60
C LEU A 10 -35.23 1.58 3.82
N THR A 11 -34.61 2.08 2.75
CA THR A 11 -33.43 1.43 2.19
C THR A 11 -32.35 1.51 3.26
N SER A 12 -32.08 0.40 3.95
CA SER A 12 -30.84 0.26 4.69
C SER A 12 -29.72 0.45 3.66
N ALA A 13 -29.00 1.56 3.77
CA ALA A 13 -27.73 1.72 3.09
C ALA A 13 -26.85 0.58 3.60
N GLY A 14 -26.81 -0.52 2.84
CA GLY A 14 -26.02 -1.70 3.19
C GLY A 14 -24.58 -1.24 3.37
N CYS A 15 -24.12 -1.24 4.61
CA CYS A 15 -22.74 -0.93 4.93
C CYS A 15 -21.87 -1.94 4.17
N GLN A 16 -21.23 -1.50 3.09
CA GLN A 16 -20.43 -2.38 2.26
C GLN A 16 -19.28 -2.89 3.11
N ALA A 17 -19.17 -4.22 3.23
CA ALA A 17 -18.07 -4.87 3.90
C ALA A 17 -16.73 -4.35 3.38
N LYS A 18 -15.96 -3.70 4.25
CA LYS A 18 -14.63 -3.17 3.94
C LYS A 18 -13.69 -3.42 5.11
N LEU A 19 -12.41 -3.57 4.78
CA LEU A 19 -11.33 -3.51 5.76
C LEU A 19 -11.32 -2.14 6.42
N SER A 20 -11.17 -2.09 7.74
CA SER A 20 -11.12 -0.86 8.51
C SER A 20 -10.25 -1.01 9.76
N VAL A 21 -9.99 0.09 10.45
CA VAL A 21 -9.11 0.14 11.63
C VAL A 21 -9.91 0.58 12.85
N ILE A 22 -9.77 -0.16 13.95
CA ILE A 22 -10.25 0.24 15.28
C ILE A 22 -9.09 0.13 16.26
N GLY A 23 -8.58 1.28 16.72
CA GLY A 23 -7.35 1.33 17.52
C GLY A 23 -6.17 0.71 16.76
N THR A 24 -5.54 -0.29 17.35
CA THR A 24 -4.41 -1.03 16.75
C THR A 24 -4.84 -2.30 16.01
N ASN A 25 -6.15 -2.55 15.85
CA ASN A 25 -6.65 -3.77 15.22
C ASN A 25 -7.22 -3.49 13.82
N LEU A 26 -6.97 -4.42 12.90
CA LEU A 26 -7.71 -4.51 11.65
C LEU A 26 -9.05 -5.20 11.88
N THR A 27 -10.09 -4.69 11.25
CA THR A 27 -11.42 -5.30 11.29
C THR A 27 -12.03 -5.41 9.89
N TYR A 28 -12.80 -6.48 9.68
CA TYR A 28 -13.61 -6.69 8.49
C TYR A 28 -15.04 -7.02 8.95
N ASN A 29 -16.02 -6.23 8.51
CA ASN A 29 -17.40 -6.30 9.03
C ASN A 29 -17.52 -6.16 10.55
N GLY A 30 -16.67 -5.35 11.18
CA GLY A 30 -16.66 -5.15 12.63
C GLY A 30 -16.05 -6.30 13.43
N HIS A 31 -15.59 -7.37 12.78
CA HIS A 31 -14.83 -8.44 13.42
C HIS A 31 -13.34 -8.17 13.27
N GLN A 32 -12.58 -8.32 14.36
CA GLN A 32 -11.12 -8.30 14.27
C GLN A 32 -10.62 -9.41 13.35
N ILE A 33 -9.67 -9.08 12.49
CA ILE A 33 -9.02 -10.02 11.58
C ILE A 33 -7.50 -9.88 11.68
N PHE A 34 -6.81 -10.91 11.21
CA PHE A 34 -5.37 -10.92 11.00
C PHE A 34 -5.10 -11.19 9.52
N LEU A 35 -4.29 -10.35 8.87
CA LEU A 35 -3.90 -10.54 7.48
C LEU A 35 -2.82 -11.63 7.42
N SER A 36 -3.16 -12.82 6.95
CA SER A 36 -2.21 -13.92 6.75
C SER A 36 -2.08 -14.18 5.27
N GLY A 37 -0.85 -14.21 4.74
CA GLY A 37 -0.67 -14.37 3.31
C GLY A 37 0.76 -14.29 2.85
N ALA A 38 0.94 -13.84 1.61
CA ALA A 38 2.23 -13.78 0.96
C ALA A 38 2.38 -12.55 0.05
N ASN A 39 3.62 -12.19 -0.23
CA ASN A 39 3.97 -11.34 -1.35
C ASN A 39 3.97 -12.19 -2.63
N GLN A 40 3.25 -11.75 -3.67
CA GLN A 40 3.36 -12.40 -4.98
C GLN A 40 4.80 -12.29 -5.53
N ALA A 41 5.52 -11.16 -5.42
CA ALA A 41 5.06 -9.77 -5.50
C ALA A 41 4.87 -9.32 -6.98
N TRP A 42 5.18 -10.19 -7.94
CA TRP A 42 4.99 -10.00 -9.38
C TRP A 42 4.95 -11.38 -10.08
N VAL A 43 4.47 -11.44 -11.32
CA VAL A 43 4.69 -12.58 -12.22
C VAL A 43 5.71 -12.20 -13.29
N ASN A 44 5.51 -11.05 -13.93
CA ASN A 44 6.42 -10.42 -14.85
C ASN A 44 6.77 -9.02 -14.32
N TYR A 45 7.94 -8.90 -13.69
CA TYR A 45 8.39 -7.71 -12.97
C TYR A 45 8.12 -6.41 -13.74
N ALA A 46 7.38 -5.48 -13.13
CA ALA A 46 6.96 -4.18 -13.68
C ALA A 46 6.07 -4.23 -14.93
N HIS A 47 5.60 -5.41 -15.33
CA HIS A 47 4.88 -5.69 -16.57
C HIS A 47 3.73 -6.68 -16.35
N ASP A 48 3.04 -6.59 -15.20
CA ASP A 48 1.90 -7.46 -14.85
C ASP A 48 0.54 -6.87 -15.20
N PHE A 49 0.37 -5.55 -15.13
CA PHE A 49 -0.90 -4.88 -15.35
C PHE A 49 -0.77 -3.76 -16.38
N GLY A 50 -1.83 -3.54 -17.17
CA GLY A 50 -1.81 -2.59 -18.27
C GLY A 50 -1.19 -3.18 -19.54
N HIS A 51 -1.48 -2.58 -20.69
CA HIS A 51 -1.12 -3.11 -22.01
C HIS A 51 -1.54 -4.57 -22.25
N ASN A 52 -2.68 -4.98 -21.67
CA ASN A 52 -3.19 -6.36 -21.63
C ASN A 52 -2.22 -7.37 -21.00
N HIS A 53 -1.29 -6.93 -20.16
CA HIS A 53 -0.27 -7.79 -19.58
C HIS A 53 -0.85 -8.81 -18.59
N TYR A 54 -1.94 -8.49 -17.89
CA TYR A 54 -2.52 -9.41 -16.90
C TYR A 54 -2.88 -10.76 -17.52
N SER A 55 -3.42 -10.75 -18.74
CA SER A 55 -3.78 -11.97 -19.47
C SER A 55 -2.62 -12.96 -19.64
N LYS A 56 -1.37 -12.48 -19.67
CA LYS A 56 -0.16 -13.31 -19.84
C LYS A 56 0.25 -14.02 -18.55
N GLY A 57 0.01 -13.42 -17.39
CA GLY A 57 0.33 -13.97 -16.06
C GLY A 57 -0.88 -14.53 -15.31
N MET A 58 -2.09 -14.42 -15.88
CA MET A 58 -3.37 -14.71 -15.21
C MET A 58 -3.41 -16.09 -14.57
N SER A 59 -2.91 -17.13 -15.25
CA SER A 59 -2.89 -18.50 -14.71
C SER A 59 -2.02 -18.61 -13.45
N THR A 60 -0.87 -17.94 -13.42
CA THR A 60 0.01 -17.91 -12.25
C THR A 60 -0.65 -17.17 -11.09
N PHE A 61 -1.24 -16.00 -11.35
CA PHE A 61 -1.98 -15.24 -10.35
C PHE A 61 -3.15 -16.05 -9.75
N GLU A 62 -3.98 -16.66 -10.58
CA GLU A 62 -5.13 -17.44 -10.09
C GLU A 62 -4.70 -18.73 -9.37
N THR A 63 -3.60 -19.36 -9.79
CA THR A 63 -3.02 -20.51 -9.06
C THR A 63 -2.55 -20.07 -7.68
N THR A 64 -1.81 -18.96 -7.56
CA THR A 64 -1.38 -18.44 -6.25
C THR A 64 -2.57 -18.11 -5.34
N LEU A 65 -3.65 -17.52 -5.88
CA LEU A 65 -4.87 -17.27 -5.09
C LEU A 65 -5.51 -18.58 -4.59
N SER A 66 -5.57 -19.61 -5.44
CA SER A 66 -6.07 -20.94 -5.05
C SER A 66 -5.21 -21.57 -3.96
N ASP A 67 -3.88 -21.49 -4.10
CA ASP A 67 -2.93 -22.07 -3.15
C ASP A 67 -3.05 -21.37 -1.79
N ILE A 68 -3.06 -20.03 -1.77
CA ILE A 68 -3.22 -19.26 -0.53
C ILE A 68 -4.54 -19.57 0.16
N GLN A 69 -5.65 -19.64 -0.59
CA GLN A 69 -6.95 -19.98 -0.02
C GLN A 69 -6.95 -21.41 0.57
N SER A 70 -6.40 -22.39 -0.14
CA SER A 70 -6.35 -23.78 0.31
C SER A 70 -5.50 -23.99 1.58
N HIS A 71 -4.58 -23.06 1.84
CA HIS A 71 -3.77 -22.98 3.06
C HIS A 71 -4.27 -21.93 4.06
N LEU A 72 -5.54 -21.51 3.94
CA LEU A 72 -6.24 -20.60 4.86
C LEU A 72 -5.66 -19.17 4.96
N GLY A 73 -4.83 -18.78 4.00
CA GLY A 73 -4.42 -17.40 3.82
C GLY A 73 -5.56 -16.54 3.26
N ASN A 74 -5.50 -15.24 3.52
CA ASN A 74 -6.58 -14.29 3.23
C ASN A 74 -6.11 -12.98 2.60
N SER A 75 -4.81 -12.84 2.30
CA SER A 75 -4.27 -11.62 1.72
C SER A 75 -3.07 -11.85 0.81
N VAL A 76 -2.89 -10.98 -0.18
CA VAL A 76 -1.74 -10.95 -1.10
C VAL A 76 -1.28 -9.52 -1.29
N ARG A 77 0.04 -9.31 -1.24
CA ARG A 77 0.68 -8.07 -1.67
C ARG A 77 1.28 -8.25 -3.07
N VAL A 78 1.00 -7.31 -3.98
CA VAL A 78 1.47 -7.33 -5.39
C VAL A 78 1.93 -5.94 -5.81
N TRP A 79 3.00 -5.87 -6.60
CA TRP A 79 3.59 -4.61 -7.05
C TRP A 79 2.99 -4.16 -8.40
N LEU A 80 2.90 -2.84 -8.60
CA LEU A 80 2.22 -2.24 -9.76
C LEU A 80 3.18 -1.51 -10.70
N HIS A 81 3.62 -0.30 -10.34
CA HIS A 81 4.46 0.54 -11.22
C HIS A 81 5.94 0.26 -11.03
N ILE A 82 6.37 -0.10 -9.82
CA ILE A 82 7.76 -0.34 -9.44
C ILE A 82 8.61 0.93 -9.63
N GLU A 83 9.32 1.10 -10.74
CA GLU A 83 10.08 2.32 -11.07
C GLU A 83 9.51 3.01 -12.32
N GLY A 84 8.33 2.58 -12.77
CA GLY A 84 7.61 3.18 -13.88
C GLY A 84 7.98 2.59 -15.24
N GLU A 85 8.41 1.33 -15.32
CA GLU A 85 8.88 0.68 -16.55
C GLU A 85 7.80 0.65 -17.64
N SER A 86 6.59 0.19 -17.27
CA SER A 86 5.46 0.07 -18.20
C SER A 86 4.26 0.95 -17.86
N THR A 87 4.04 1.24 -16.57
CA THR A 87 2.96 2.10 -16.11
C THR A 87 3.46 3.02 -14.99
N PRO A 88 2.94 4.26 -14.85
CA PRO A 88 2.01 4.95 -15.75
C PRO A 88 2.70 5.44 -17.05
N GLN A 89 1.98 6.20 -17.88
CA GLN A 89 2.53 6.81 -19.09
C GLN A 89 3.21 8.14 -18.77
N PHE A 90 4.45 8.31 -19.22
CA PHE A 90 5.25 9.52 -19.04
C PHE A 90 5.50 10.22 -20.38
N ASP A 91 5.51 11.55 -20.37
CA ASP A 91 6.06 12.33 -21.49
C ASP A 91 7.60 12.42 -21.41
N ASN A 92 8.21 13.06 -22.41
CA ASN A 92 9.66 13.22 -22.49
C ASN A 92 10.26 14.12 -21.38
N ASN A 93 9.42 14.84 -20.63
CA ASN A 93 9.83 15.72 -19.53
C ASN A 93 9.61 15.07 -18.15
N GLY A 94 9.16 13.81 -18.10
CA GLY A 94 8.88 13.09 -16.86
C GLY A 94 7.50 13.37 -16.25
N TYR A 95 6.63 14.12 -16.94
CA TYR A 95 5.25 14.31 -16.47
C TYR A 95 4.41 13.10 -16.85
N VAL A 96 3.56 12.66 -15.91
CA VAL A 96 2.60 11.59 -16.18
C VAL A 96 1.46 12.16 -17.01
N THR A 97 1.19 11.53 -18.15
CA THR A 97 0.15 11.94 -19.11
C THR A 97 -1.13 11.13 -18.96
N GLY A 98 -1.05 9.94 -18.34
CA GLY A 98 -2.19 9.06 -18.17
C GLY A 98 -1.83 7.63 -17.79
N ILE A 99 -2.79 6.76 -17.99
CA ILE A 99 -2.69 5.30 -17.90
C ILE A 99 -3.13 4.70 -19.22
N ASP A 100 -2.64 3.51 -19.56
CA ASP A 100 -3.14 2.82 -20.73
C ASP A 100 -4.60 2.36 -20.52
N ASN A 101 -5.29 2.05 -21.62
CA ASN A 101 -6.72 1.75 -21.61
C ASN A 101 -7.09 0.41 -20.94
N THR A 102 -6.13 -0.43 -20.58
CA THR A 102 -6.36 -1.77 -20.00
C THR A 102 -5.95 -1.88 -18.55
N LEU A 103 -5.17 -0.94 -18.00
CA LEU A 103 -4.70 -1.00 -16.61
C LEU A 103 -5.82 -1.24 -15.59
N ILE A 104 -6.90 -0.45 -15.66
CA ILE A 104 -8.02 -0.58 -14.72
C ILE A 104 -8.76 -1.91 -14.92
N SER A 105 -8.95 -2.37 -16.16
CA SER A 105 -9.64 -3.65 -16.42
C SER A 105 -8.81 -4.84 -15.97
N ASP A 106 -7.49 -4.79 -16.13
CA ASP A 106 -6.55 -5.81 -15.68
C ASP A 106 -6.56 -5.92 -14.15
N MET A 107 -6.40 -4.79 -13.45
CA MET A 107 -6.49 -4.74 -11.98
C MET A 107 -7.85 -5.21 -11.47
N ARG A 108 -8.95 -4.81 -12.13
CA ARG A 108 -10.30 -5.26 -11.78
C ARG A 108 -10.46 -6.77 -11.99
N ALA A 109 -9.96 -7.33 -13.08
CA ALA A 109 -10.05 -8.75 -13.34
C ALA A 109 -9.35 -9.55 -12.24
N TYR A 110 -8.14 -9.12 -11.83
CA TYR A 110 -7.43 -9.73 -10.70
C TYR A 110 -8.18 -9.59 -9.37
N LEU A 111 -8.73 -8.42 -9.07
CA LEU A 111 -9.56 -8.21 -7.87
C LEU A 111 -10.82 -9.10 -7.87
N GLN A 112 -11.47 -9.30 -9.02
CA GLN A 112 -12.60 -10.24 -9.11
C GLN A 112 -12.15 -11.70 -8.94
N ALA A 113 -10.94 -12.07 -9.38
CA ALA A 113 -10.36 -13.37 -9.10
C ALA A 113 -10.12 -13.55 -7.60
N ALA A 114 -9.41 -12.63 -6.96
CA ALA A 114 -9.14 -12.65 -5.53
C ALA A 114 -10.43 -12.72 -4.69
N LYS A 115 -11.48 -12.01 -5.10
CA LYS A 115 -12.80 -12.07 -4.46
C LYS A 115 -13.41 -13.48 -4.50
N ARG A 116 -13.24 -14.25 -5.58
CA ARG A 116 -13.74 -15.65 -5.65
C ARG A 116 -13.03 -16.55 -4.63
N HIS A 117 -11.81 -16.20 -4.25
CA HIS A 117 -10.98 -16.92 -3.28
C HIS A 117 -11.05 -16.33 -1.86
N ASN A 118 -11.86 -15.28 -1.62
CA ASN A 118 -11.92 -14.54 -0.36
C ASN A 118 -10.56 -13.94 0.08
N ILE A 119 -9.76 -13.49 -0.89
CA ILE A 119 -8.44 -12.89 -0.65
C ILE A 119 -8.51 -11.37 -0.83
N LEU A 120 -7.89 -10.63 0.09
CA LEU A 120 -7.67 -9.19 0.00
C LEU A 120 -6.34 -8.88 -0.70
N ILE A 121 -6.37 -7.99 -1.68
CA ILE A 121 -5.20 -7.55 -2.46
C ILE A 121 -4.71 -6.20 -1.97
N PHE A 122 -3.40 -6.09 -1.76
CA PHE A 122 -2.69 -4.87 -1.46
C PHE A 122 -1.75 -4.53 -2.62
N PHE A 123 -2.04 -3.45 -3.34
CA PHE A 123 -1.18 -3.00 -4.44
C PHE A 123 -0.08 -2.08 -3.89
N SER A 124 1.18 -2.48 -4.05
CA SER A 124 2.34 -1.62 -3.84
C SER A 124 2.63 -0.83 -5.11
N LEU A 125 2.53 0.50 -5.03
CA LEU A 125 2.61 1.35 -6.21
C LEU A 125 4.04 1.43 -6.75
N TRP A 126 5.00 1.78 -5.90
CA TRP A 126 6.38 2.07 -6.28
C TRP A 126 7.39 1.20 -5.53
N ASN A 127 8.63 1.15 -6.00
CA ASN A 127 9.72 0.41 -5.35
C ASN A 127 10.99 1.26 -5.31
N ALA A 128 11.57 1.41 -4.13
CA ALA A 128 12.85 2.10 -3.88
C ALA A 128 13.95 1.15 -3.40
N ALA A 129 13.69 -0.16 -3.30
CA ALA A 129 14.69 -1.16 -2.89
C ALA A 129 15.82 -1.36 -3.92
N VAL A 130 15.58 -0.95 -5.17
CA VAL A 130 16.51 -1.12 -6.29
C VAL A 130 16.49 0.10 -7.19
N THR A 131 17.56 0.29 -7.96
CA THR A 131 17.67 1.34 -8.97
C THR A 131 17.85 0.70 -10.35
N SER A 132 16.85 0.81 -11.23
CA SER A 132 16.93 0.34 -12.61
C SER A 132 17.22 1.46 -13.61
N LYS A 133 17.20 1.13 -14.91
CA LYS A 133 17.32 2.12 -15.99
C LYS A 133 16.12 3.06 -16.07
N SER A 134 14.97 2.69 -15.51
CA SER A 134 13.75 3.51 -15.50
C SER A 134 13.66 4.43 -14.29
N HIS A 135 14.59 4.31 -13.33
CA HIS A 135 14.58 5.04 -12.07
C HIS A 135 14.37 6.55 -12.20
N TYR A 136 14.86 7.16 -13.28
CA TYR A 136 14.68 8.59 -13.54
C TYR A 136 13.20 9.03 -13.54
N ARG A 137 12.26 8.13 -13.86
CA ARG A 137 10.81 8.38 -13.81
C ARG A 137 10.33 8.51 -12.37
N LEU A 138 10.61 7.51 -11.54
CA LEU A 138 10.29 7.54 -10.11
C LEU A 138 10.99 8.72 -9.42
N ASN A 139 12.29 8.91 -9.67
CA ASN A 139 13.07 10.01 -9.11
C ASN A 139 12.45 11.38 -9.46
N GLY A 140 12.00 11.57 -10.69
CA GLY A 140 11.30 12.80 -11.12
C GLY A 140 10.04 13.08 -10.29
N LEU A 141 9.23 12.06 -10.01
CA LEU A 141 8.06 12.17 -9.14
C LEU A 141 8.43 12.43 -7.68
N MET A 142 9.57 11.93 -7.23
CA MET A 142 10.05 12.13 -5.88
C MET A 142 10.54 13.55 -5.64
N VAL A 143 11.30 14.13 -6.57
CA VAL A 143 11.98 15.43 -6.36
C VAL A 143 11.27 16.63 -6.96
N ASP A 144 10.40 16.45 -7.97
CA ASP A 144 9.60 17.53 -8.56
C ASP A 144 8.11 17.38 -8.23
N THR A 145 7.63 18.24 -7.33
CA THR A 145 6.21 18.25 -6.90
C THR A 145 5.21 18.44 -8.04
N ARG A 146 5.60 19.04 -9.17
CA ARG A 146 4.73 19.19 -10.35
C ARG A 146 4.59 17.88 -11.10
N GLN A 147 5.68 17.11 -11.22
CA GLN A 147 5.63 15.77 -11.79
C GLN A 147 4.82 14.83 -10.89
N LEU A 148 5.02 14.88 -9.56
CA LEU A 148 4.17 14.16 -8.61
C LEU A 148 2.69 14.51 -8.76
N GLN A 149 2.37 15.80 -8.90
CA GLN A 149 1.00 16.24 -9.07
C GLN A 149 0.39 15.71 -10.38
N SER A 150 1.18 15.66 -11.46
CA SER A 150 0.74 15.05 -12.73
C SER A 150 0.43 13.56 -12.57
N TYR A 151 1.24 12.80 -11.83
CA TYR A 151 0.95 11.41 -11.50
C TYR A 151 -0.37 11.27 -10.72
N ILE A 152 -0.53 12.12 -9.69
CA ILE A 152 -1.72 12.11 -8.85
C ILE A 152 -3.01 12.33 -9.66
N ASP A 153 -2.98 13.30 -10.58
CA ASP A 153 -4.16 13.71 -11.33
C ASP A 153 -4.45 12.83 -12.55
N HIS A 154 -3.40 12.36 -13.24
CA HIS A 154 -3.54 11.61 -14.49
C HIS A 154 -3.44 10.08 -14.33
N ALA A 155 -2.98 9.57 -13.19
CA ALA A 155 -2.92 8.13 -12.94
C ALA A 155 -3.54 7.72 -11.59
N LEU A 156 -3.02 8.21 -10.46
CA LEU A 156 -3.41 7.66 -9.15
C LEU A 156 -4.91 7.79 -8.84
N LYS A 157 -5.48 9.00 -8.98
CA LYS A 157 -6.92 9.20 -8.77
C LYS A 157 -7.75 8.46 -9.83
N PRO A 158 -7.41 8.50 -11.14
CA PRO A 158 -8.07 7.67 -12.16
C PRO A 158 -8.04 6.16 -11.90
N ILE A 159 -7.01 5.63 -11.22
CA ILE A 159 -6.94 4.22 -10.82
C ILE A 159 -7.79 3.97 -9.57
N ALA A 160 -7.61 4.76 -8.51
CA ALA A 160 -8.23 4.52 -7.21
C ALA A 160 -9.76 4.71 -7.23
N TYR A 161 -10.26 5.76 -7.89
CA TYR A 161 -11.70 6.07 -7.91
C TYR A 161 -12.59 4.95 -8.48
N PRO A 162 -12.30 4.34 -9.64
CA PRO A 162 -13.13 3.26 -10.19
C PRO A 162 -12.93 1.91 -9.49
N LEU A 163 -11.86 1.71 -8.72
CA LEU A 163 -11.59 0.46 -8.01
C LEU A 163 -12.05 0.47 -6.54
N LYS A 164 -12.42 1.63 -5.99
CA LYS A 164 -12.81 1.80 -4.57
C LYS A 164 -13.95 0.91 -4.05
N ASN A 165 -14.76 0.36 -4.95
CA ASN A 165 -15.89 -0.51 -4.59
C ASN A 165 -15.59 -2.00 -4.78
N GLU A 166 -14.37 -2.35 -5.23
CA GLU A 166 -13.94 -3.73 -5.36
C GLU A 166 -13.73 -4.37 -3.98
N LYS A 167 -14.50 -5.43 -3.68
CA LYS A 167 -14.50 -6.04 -2.34
C LYS A 167 -13.18 -6.67 -1.94
N ALA A 168 -12.41 -7.15 -2.93
CA ALA A 168 -11.09 -7.72 -2.69
C ALA A 168 -9.98 -6.67 -2.64
N LEU A 169 -10.27 -5.38 -2.81
CA LEU A 169 -9.26 -4.35 -2.63
C LEU A 169 -9.04 -4.14 -1.13
N GLY A 170 -7.94 -4.69 -0.61
CA GLY A 170 -7.52 -4.56 0.79
C GLY A 170 -6.97 -3.17 1.09
N GLY A 171 -6.07 -2.68 0.22
CA GLY A 171 -5.48 -1.36 0.40
C GLY A 171 -4.39 -1.03 -0.62
N TRP A 172 -3.72 0.09 -0.36
CA TRP A 172 -2.66 0.63 -1.21
C TRP A 172 -1.38 0.80 -0.39
N ASP A 173 -0.30 0.19 -0.82
CA ASP A 173 1.04 0.45 -0.31
C ASP A 173 1.70 1.50 -1.22
N MET A 174 2.10 2.64 -0.65
CA MET A 174 2.59 3.76 -1.47
C MET A 174 3.93 3.44 -2.12
N ILE A 175 4.81 2.74 -1.41
CA ILE A 175 6.15 2.46 -1.88
C ILE A 175 6.77 1.35 -1.04
N ASN A 176 7.39 0.40 -1.73
CA ASN A 176 8.25 -0.61 -1.14
C ASN A 176 9.62 -0.03 -0.79
N GLU A 177 10.05 -0.26 0.45
CA GLU A 177 11.37 0.07 1.02
C GLU A 177 11.90 1.44 0.59
N PRO A 178 11.17 2.53 0.88
CA PRO A 178 11.63 3.90 0.62
C PRO A 178 13.01 4.22 1.20
N GLU A 179 13.48 3.43 2.18
CA GLU A 179 14.81 3.57 2.78
C GLU A 179 15.96 3.27 1.83
N GLY A 180 15.75 2.47 0.78
CA GLY A 180 16.71 2.32 -0.32
C GLY A 180 16.95 3.63 -1.09
N GLU A 181 16.16 4.66 -0.79
CA GLU A 181 16.35 6.04 -1.20
C GLU A 181 16.25 7.00 -0.01
N ILE A 182 16.73 6.64 1.20
CA ILE A 182 16.82 7.58 2.33
C ILE A 182 18.24 7.94 2.68
N LYS A 183 18.57 9.24 2.82
CA LYS A 183 19.92 9.71 3.19
C LYS A 183 20.13 9.53 4.69
N PRO A 184 20.98 8.59 5.13
CA PRO A 184 21.22 8.35 6.54
C PRO A 184 22.17 9.39 7.13
N GLY A 185 22.13 9.52 8.45
CA GLY A 185 23.06 10.36 9.21
C GLY A 185 22.78 11.86 9.11
N GLY A 186 21.66 12.27 8.55
CA GLY A 186 21.25 13.67 8.49
C GLY A 186 20.77 14.13 9.86
N SER A 187 21.47 15.09 10.46
CA SER A 187 21.00 15.72 11.70
C SER A 187 19.95 16.79 11.42
N SER A 188 18.90 16.80 12.22
CA SER A 188 17.85 17.80 12.17
C SER A 188 17.35 18.10 13.59
N SER A 189 17.08 19.37 13.90
CA SER A 189 16.36 19.73 15.13
C SER A 189 14.91 19.23 15.13
N GLU A 190 14.38 18.89 13.95
CA GLU A 190 13.08 18.27 13.77
C GLU A 190 13.22 16.74 13.73
N PRO A 191 12.69 15.99 14.72
CA PRO A 191 12.83 14.53 14.78
C PRO A 191 12.31 13.79 13.54
N CYS A 192 11.25 14.29 12.90
CA CYS A 192 10.71 13.71 11.67
C CYS A 192 11.65 13.74 10.46
N PHE A 193 12.70 14.57 10.54
CA PHE A 193 13.70 14.73 9.48
C PHE A 193 15.10 14.33 9.94
N ASP A 194 15.25 13.93 11.21
CA ASP A 194 16.50 13.42 11.74
C ASP A 194 16.67 11.95 11.35
N THR A 195 17.75 11.66 10.63
CA THR A 195 18.12 10.31 10.20
C THR A 195 19.43 9.85 10.83
N THR A 196 19.85 10.46 11.94
CA THR A 196 21.09 10.07 12.64
C THR A 196 21.03 8.65 13.20
N HIS A 197 19.85 8.19 13.62
CA HIS A 197 19.59 6.80 14.03
C HIS A 197 19.76 5.77 12.89
N LEU A 198 19.83 6.24 11.64
CA LEU A 198 20.11 5.42 10.46
C LEU A 198 21.58 5.47 10.04
N SER A 199 22.45 6.21 10.75
CA SER A 199 23.88 6.26 10.44
C SER A 199 24.49 4.86 10.29
N GLY A 200 25.10 4.60 9.13
CA GLY A 200 25.64 3.29 8.77
C GLY A 200 24.70 2.39 7.97
N SER A 201 23.44 2.78 7.74
CA SER A 201 22.63 2.23 6.65
C SER A 201 23.12 2.78 5.29
N ARG A 202 22.76 2.12 4.20
CA ARG A 202 23.08 2.56 2.83
C ARG A 202 21.93 3.38 2.24
N GLU A 203 22.26 4.14 1.19
CA GLU A 203 21.40 4.87 0.24
C GLU A 203 20.76 6.21 0.69
N GLY A 204 19.85 6.87 -0.08
CA GLY A 204 19.74 8.35 -0.12
C GLY A 204 18.43 9.02 -0.62
N TRP A 205 17.93 10.06 0.10
CA TRP A 205 16.72 10.97 -0.03
C TRP A 205 15.70 10.94 1.16
N ALA A 206 14.49 11.50 1.08
CA ALA A 206 13.55 11.78 2.17
C ALA A 206 12.09 11.85 1.66
N GLY A 207 11.59 10.74 1.10
CA GLY A 207 10.32 10.65 0.37
C GLY A 207 9.00 10.74 1.12
N ARG A 208 9.01 11.37 2.29
CA ARG A 208 7.79 11.52 3.12
C ARG A 208 6.75 12.44 2.47
N LEU A 209 7.17 13.46 1.71
CA LEU A 209 6.24 14.29 0.93
C LEU A 209 5.54 13.46 -0.15
N PHE A 210 6.31 12.63 -0.87
CA PHE A 210 5.83 11.74 -1.91
C PHE A 210 4.74 10.79 -1.38
N VAL A 211 4.98 10.17 -0.22
CA VAL A 211 3.98 9.35 0.48
C VAL A 211 2.76 10.17 0.89
N ASN A 212 2.96 11.32 1.56
CA ASN A 212 1.87 12.14 2.09
C ASN A 212 0.89 12.60 1.00
N TRP A 213 1.40 13.07 -0.15
CA TRP A 213 0.56 13.59 -1.23
C TRP A 213 -0.28 12.49 -1.90
N GLN A 214 0.31 11.33 -2.15
CA GLN A 214 -0.39 10.18 -2.76
C GLN A 214 -1.45 9.63 -1.82
N ALA A 215 -1.10 9.41 -0.55
CA ALA A 215 -2.03 8.89 0.43
C ALA A 215 -3.21 9.86 0.69
N ALA A 216 -2.95 11.17 0.67
CA ALA A 216 -4.01 12.19 0.69
C ALA A 216 -4.89 12.15 -0.57
N ALA A 217 -4.31 11.92 -1.76
CA ALA A 217 -5.05 11.82 -3.01
C ALA A 217 -5.98 10.60 -3.06
N ILE A 218 -5.51 9.43 -2.62
CA ILE A 218 -6.33 8.21 -2.51
C ILE A 218 -7.50 8.46 -1.56
N LYS A 219 -7.23 8.97 -0.34
CA LYS A 219 -8.27 9.26 0.66
C LYS A 219 -9.26 10.34 0.21
N LYS A 220 -8.88 11.20 -0.73
CA LYS A 220 -9.81 12.18 -1.32
C LYS A 220 -10.86 11.52 -2.23
N VAL A 221 -10.51 10.45 -2.93
CA VAL A 221 -11.41 9.77 -3.88
C VAL A 221 -12.08 8.52 -3.30
N ASP A 222 -11.44 7.91 -2.29
CA ASP A 222 -11.97 6.85 -1.44
C ASP A 222 -11.60 7.10 0.03
N PRO A 223 -12.45 7.84 0.78
CA PRO A 223 -12.19 8.13 2.19
C PRO A 223 -12.05 6.90 3.11
N GLY A 224 -12.57 5.74 2.68
CA GLY A 224 -12.47 4.48 3.40
C GLY A 224 -11.26 3.63 3.02
N ALA A 225 -10.41 4.06 2.09
CA ALA A 225 -9.27 3.28 1.63
C ALA A 225 -8.21 3.10 2.73
N MET A 226 -7.69 1.88 2.85
CA MET A 226 -6.48 1.62 3.62
C MET A 226 -5.26 2.03 2.80
N VAL A 227 -4.33 2.72 3.46
CA VAL A 227 -3.04 3.14 2.88
C VAL A 227 -1.93 2.78 3.85
N THR A 228 -0.79 2.32 3.33
CA THR A 228 0.39 1.94 4.11
C THR A 228 1.68 2.31 3.36
N VAL A 229 2.82 2.08 4.00
CA VAL A 229 4.17 2.10 3.42
C VAL A 229 4.88 0.83 3.88
N GLY A 230 5.48 0.07 2.96
CA GLY A 230 6.32 -1.07 3.29
C GLY A 230 7.74 -0.64 3.64
N SER A 231 8.02 -0.32 4.90
CA SER A 231 9.39 -0.04 5.34
C SER A 231 10.27 -1.30 5.30
N TRP A 232 11.55 -1.13 4.92
CA TRP A 232 12.57 -2.18 4.97
C TRP A 232 12.84 -2.69 6.41
N ASN A 233 12.69 -1.81 7.41
CA ASN A 233 13.04 -2.14 8.77
C ASN A 233 12.31 -1.28 9.79
N THR A 234 12.02 -1.91 10.93
CA THR A 234 11.39 -1.25 12.08
C THR A 234 12.09 0.02 12.55
N LYS A 235 13.39 0.19 12.25
CA LYS A 235 14.18 1.40 12.52
C LYS A 235 13.56 2.70 12.01
N THR A 236 12.69 2.67 11.00
CA THR A 236 12.07 3.87 10.43
C THR A 236 10.58 4.01 10.70
N ASP A 237 9.96 3.03 11.38
CA ASP A 237 8.52 3.02 11.66
C ASP A 237 8.17 2.80 13.14
N THR A 238 9.15 2.84 14.04
CA THR A 238 8.96 2.79 15.51
C THR A 238 9.61 3.98 16.22
N ASP A 239 8.97 4.49 17.28
CA ASP A 239 9.57 5.47 18.20
C ASP A 239 10.20 4.81 19.44
N THR A 240 10.46 3.49 19.38
CA THR A 240 11.08 2.72 20.47
C THR A 240 12.55 2.40 20.15
N MET A 241 13.30 1.94 21.15
CA MET A 241 14.70 1.48 20.98
C MET A 241 15.67 2.54 20.41
N GLY A 242 15.34 3.84 20.60
CA GLY A 242 16.15 4.95 20.09
C GLY A 242 15.92 5.26 18.62
N PHE A 243 14.87 4.71 18.01
CA PHE A 243 14.46 4.98 16.63
C PHE A 243 13.33 6.02 16.56
N HIS A 244 13.03 6.47 15.35
CA HIS A 244 11.96 7.42 15.08
C HIS A 244 11.03 6.92 13.98
N ASN A 245 9.73 7.01 14.19
CA ASN A 245 8.74 6.67 13.19
C ASN A 245 8.60 7.80 12.15
N LEU A 246 9.37 7.67 11.08
CA LEU A 246 9.44 8.60 9.95
C LEU A 246 8.16 8.61 9.10
N TYR A 247 7.32 7.57 9.20
CA TYR A 247 6.04 7.44 8.49
C TYR A 247 4.82 7.64 9.37
N SER A 248 5.01 8.12 10.61
CA SER A 248 3.90 8.53 11.46
C SER A 248 3.10 9.62 10.76
N ASP A 249 1.79 9.68 11.05
CA ASP A 249 0.94 10.69 10.42
C ASP A 249 1.47 12.11 10.64
N TYR A 250 2.03 12.36 11.83
CA TYR A 250 2.67 13.62 12.18
C TYR A 250 3.86 13.93 11.25
N CYS A 251 4.76 12.97 11.03
CA CYS A 251 5.91 13.16 10.16
C CYS A 251 5.53 13.28 8.68
N LEU A 252 4.53 12.52 8.21
CA LEU A 252 4.01 12.62 6.85
C LEU A 252 3.35 13.99 6.61
N VAL A 253 2.48 14.45 7.52
CA VAL A 253 1.85 15.76 7.43
C VAL A 253 2.89 16.88 7.51
N LYS A 254 3.90 16.74 8.37
CA LYS A 254 4.98 17.73 8.44
C LYS A 254 5.82 17.78 7.17
N ALA A 255 6.05 16.64 6.52
CA ALA A 255 6.81 16.57 5.27
C ALA A 255 6.05 17.12 4.06
N GLY A 256 4.77 16.76 3.90
CA GLY A 256 4.01 17.08 2.69
C GLY A 256 2.91 18.14 2.85
N GLY A 257 2.53 18.48 4.07
CA GLY A 257 1.52 19.51 4.36
C GLY A 257 0.08 19.13 4.01
N LYS A 258 -0.18 17.94 3.42
CA LYS A 258 -1.56 17.49 3.14
C LYS A 258 -2.14 16.83 4.38
N GLN A 259 -3.14 17.48 4.95
CA GLN A 259 -3.97 16.87 5.98
C GLN A 259 -5.03 15.96 5.32
N SER A 260 -5.25 14.80 5.93
CA SER A 260 -6.41 13.96 5.67
C SER A 260 -7.09 13.73 7.01
N GLN A 261 -8.42 13.58 7.02
CA GLN A 261 -9.20 13.31 8.25
C GLN A 261 -8.70 12.07 9.01
N SER A 262 -7.93 11.19 8.34
CA SER A 262 -7.34 9.98 8.91
C SER A 262 -5.87 10.15 9.37
N PHE A 263 -5.18 11.24 9.05
CA PHE A 263 -3.81 11.52 9.51
C PHE A 263 -3.77 12.27 10.87
N SER A 264 -4.83 12.98 11.25
CA SER A 264 -4.76 13.86 12.43
C SER A 264 -4.86 13.15 13.79
N ASN A 265 -5.00 11.82 13.86
CA ASN A 265 -5.46 11.16 15.09
C ASN A 265 -4.48 10.26 15.85
N PHE A 266 -3.33 9.81 15.33
CA PHE A 266 -2.62 8.72 16.02
C PHE A 266 -1.10 8.83 16.02
N ARG A 267 -0.56 9.26 17.17
CA ARG A 267 0.80 8.95 17.61
C ARG A 267 0.79 7.49 18.11
N LEU A 268 1.30 6.56 17.29
CA LEU A 268 1.44 5.11 17.53
C LEU A 268 0.20 4.31 17.98
N ASN A 269 -0.95 4.50 17.32
CA ASN A 269 -2.15 3.66 17.52
C ASN A 269 -2.67 3.12 16.18
N LYS A 270 -1.82 2.46 15.40
CA LYS A 270 -2.21 1.85 14.12
C LYS A 270 -1.85 0.36 14.11
N PRO A 271 -2.62 -0.47 13.39
CA PRO A 271 -2.22 -1.83 13.08
C PRO A 271 -0.83 -1.88 12.43
N MET A 272 -0.01 -2.85 12.82
CA MET A 272 1.29 -3.13 12.20
C MET A 272 1.24 -4.51 11.56
N VAL A 273 1.65 -4.60 10.29
CA VAL A 273 1.74 -5.86 9.53
C VAL A 273 3.22 -6.12 9.30
N ILE A 274 3.70 -7.34 9.58
CA ILE A 274 5.02 -7.78 9.14
C ILE A 274 4.92 -8.07 7.65
N GLY A 275 5.28 -7.07 6.83
CA GLY A 275 4.99 -7.06 5.39
C GLY A 275 5.87 -7.96 4.54
N GLU A 276 7.05 -8.35 5.03
CA GLU A 276 7.97 -9.27 4.35
C GLU A 276 8.79 -10.04 5.39
N PHE A 277 8.87 -11.36 5.23
CA PHE A 277 9.81 -12.24 5.94
C PHE A 277 9.88 -13.59 5.22
N ASN A 278 10.89 -14.41 5.53
CA ASN A 278 10.90 -15.81 5.11
C ASN A 278 11.77 -16.63 6.08
N GLN A 279 11.58 -17.95 6.06
CA GLN A 279 12.34 -18.87 6.91
C GLN A 279 13.84 -18.89 6.59
N GLU A 280 14.24 -18.67 5.32
CA GLU A 280 15.65 -18.68 4.90
C GLU A 280 16.47 -17.60 5.63
N HIS A 281 15.85 -16.43 5.85
CA HIS A 281 16.45 -15.30 6.56
C HIS A 281 15.88 -15.12 7.99
N GLY A 282 15.07 -16.07 8.46
CA GLY A 282 14.36 -16.03 9.74
C GLY A 282 15.19 -16.44 10.96
N ALA A 283 16.52 -16.37 10.89
CA ALA A 283 17.42 -16.78 11.98
C ALA A 283 17.14 -18.21 12.52
N ARG A 284 16.86 -19.16 11.61
CA ARG A 284 16.49 -20.57 11.88
C ARG A 284 15.10 -20.79 12.52
N MET A 285 14.27 -19.76 12.62
CA MET A 285 12.86 -19.92 12.97
C MET A 285 12.11 -20.54 11.79
N SER A 286 11.18 -21.46 12.07
CA SER A 286 10.32 -21.99 11.02
C SER A 286 9.27 -20.97 10.60
N SER A 287 8.74 -21.08 9.38
CA SER A 287 7.63 -20.23 8.92
C SER A 287 6.46 -20.27 9.90
N GLU A 288 6.08 -21.45 10.42
CA GLU A 288 5.01 -21.59 11.41
C GLU A 288 5.28 -20.76 12.67
N PHE A 289 6.51 -20.79 13.18
CA PHE A 289 6.89 -19.99 14.35
C PHE A 289 6.81 -18.49 14.06
N MET A 290 7.25 -18.05 12.88
CA MET A 290 7.22 -16.64 12.50
C MET A 290 5.78 -16.11 12.37
N PHE A 291 4.88 -16.88 11.75
CA PHE A 291 3.46 -16.56 11.68
C PHE A 291 2.80 -16.55 13.07
N GLU A 292 3.06 -17.56 13.90
CA GLU A 292 2.52 -17.64 15.28
C GLU A 292 3.01 -16.48 16.14
N TRP A 293 4.30 -16.11 16.00
CA TRP A 293 4.86 -14.96 16.69
C TRP A 293 4.16 -13.66 16.29
N ALA A 294 3.98 -13.43 14.99
CA ALA A 294 3.24 -12.26 14.51
C ALA A 294 1.81 -12.22 15.08
N TYR A 295 1.12 -13.36 15.02
CA TYR A 295 -0.27 -13.50 15.49
C TYR A 295 -0.41 -13.27 17.00
N THR A 296 0.49 -13.81 17.82
CA THR A 296 0.39 -13.76 19.28
C THR A 296 1.04 -12.53 19.93
N LYS A 297 1.87 -11.78 19.20
CA LYS A 297 2.59 -10.60 19.73
C LYS A 297 1.98 -9.25 19.35
N GLY A 298 0.74 -9.25 18.85
CA GLY A 298 -0.03 -8.03 18.65
C GLY A 298 0.17 -7.37 17.29
N TYR A 299 0.81 -8.05 16.34
CA TYR A 299 0.76 -7.64 14.94
C TYR A 299 -0.64 -7.93 14.37
N SER A 300 -1.02 -7.18 13.34
CA SER A 300 -2.29 -7.32 12.63
C SER A 300 -2.17 -8.07 11.31
N GLY A 301 -0.97 -8.51 10.96
CA GLY A 301 -0.75 -9.36 9.80
C GLY A 301 0.69 -9.79 9.62
N ALA A 302 0.87 -10.76 8.73
CA ALA A 302 2.12 -11.36 8.32
C ALA A 302 2.02 -11.79 6.84
N TRP A 303 2.94 -11.30 6.00
CA TRP A 303 3.13 -11.75 4.63
C TRP A 303 4.52 -12.33 4.44
N THR A 304 4.59 -13.59 4.01
CA THR A 304 5.84 -14.30 3.69
C THR A 304 6.22 -14.19 2.22
#